data_AF-A0A945LWV9-F1
#
_entry.id   AF-A0A945LWV9-F1
#
_cell.length_a   1.000
_cell.length_b   1.000
_cell.length_c   1.000
_cell.angle_alpha   90.00
_cell.angle_beta   90.00
_cell.angle_gamma   90.00
#
_symmetry.space_group_name_H-M   'P 1'
#
loop_
_entity.id
_entity.type
_entity.pdbx_description
1 polymer ?
#
loop_
_entity_poly.entity_id
_entity_poly.type
_entity_poly.pdbx_seq_one_letter_code
_entity_poly.pdbx_strand_id
1 'polypeptide(L)'
;SLIKAVHASLNRELARAGKSERKLALVEIHRADIPTLPALLHILRGDKRSFILFCDDLSFDGSDSTYKSLKAVLEGGLEGRPENVIFYATSNRRHLMAREMIENETSTAINPSEAVDEKVSLSDRFGLWLGFHACDQDVYFAIVTAYAKKFKLRIADDRLLAEANEWSMMRGARSGRVAWQFIQDMAGRQGKKIG
;
A
#
# COMPACT_ATOMS: atom_id res chain seq x y z
N SER A 1 -6.86 10.81 9.05
CA SER A 1 -6.13 9.76 8.30
C SER A 1 -5.07 9.15 9.19
N LEU A 2 -5.04 7.81 9.31
CA LEU A 2 -4.06 7.07 10.11
C LEU A 2 -2.62 7.36 9.66
N ILE A 3 -2.40 7.42 8.33
CA ILE A 3 -1.09 7.72 7.74
C ILE A 3 -0.55 9.06 8.24
N LYS A 4 -1.38 10.11 8.22
CA LYS A 4 -1.00 11.45 8.71
C LYS A 4 -0.67 11.43 10.21
N ALA A 5 -1.42 10.65 11.00
CA ALA A 5 -1.17 10.53 12.44
C ALA A 5 0.14 9.79 12.75
N VAL A 6 0.42 8.70 12.05
CA VAL A 6 1.68 7.93 12.15
C VAL A 6 2.86 8.78 11.70
N HIS A 7 2.76 9.43 10.53
CA HIS A 7 3.77 10.35 10.00
C HIS A 7 4.10 11.48 10.99
N ALA A 8 3.07 12.09 11.60
CA ALA A 8 3.28 13.11 12.63
C ALA A 8 3.94 12.54 13.89
N SER A 9 3.62 11.30 14.30
CA SER A 9 4.28 10.65 15.43
C SER A 9 5.76 10.38 15.17
N LEU A 10 6.07 9.81 14.01
CA LEU A 10 7.45 9.52 13.61
C LEU A 10 8.29 10.80 13.56
N ASN A 11 7.76 11.89 13.02
CA ASN A 11 8.48 13.17 13.02
C ASN A 11 8.73 13.72 14.44
N ARG A 12 7.80 13.52 15.39
CA ARG A 12 8.04 13.90 16.79
C ARG A 12 9.11 13.02 17.44
N GLU A 13 9.12 11.73 17.15
CA GLU A 13 10.13 10.79 17.65
C GLU A 13 11.52 11.11 17.10
N LEU A 14 11.63 11.37 15.80
CA LEU A 14 12.87 11.81 15.16
C LEU A 14 13.40 13.12 15.77
N ALA A 15 12.52 14.08 16.04
CA ALA A 15 12.89 15.32 16.71
C ALA A 15 13.42 15.08 18.13
N ARG A 16 12.79 14.18 18.91
CA ARG A 16 13.27 13.79 20.24
C ARG A 16 14.62 13.08 20.21
N ALA A 17 14.90 12.33 19.13
CA ALA A 17 16.17 11.64 18.92
C ALA A 17 17.28 12.56 18.37
N GLY A 18 17.09 13.88 18.36
CA GLY A 18 18.07 14.85 17.85
C GLY A 18 18.22 14.87 16.32
N LYS A 19 17.33 14.20 15.58
CA LYS A 19 17.32 14.17 14.10
C LYS A 19 16.36 15.20 13.50
N SER A 20 16.17 16.33 14.18
CA SER A 20 15.23 17.39 13.80
C SER A 20 15.58 18.13 12.50
N GLU A 21 16.84 18.05 12.06
CA GLU A 21 17.31 18.68 10.82
C GLU A 21 16.80 17.98 9.55
N ARG A 22 16.49 16.68 9.62
CA ARG A 22 15.90 15.91 8.50
C ARG A 22 14.46 15.53 8.82
N LYS A 23 13.53 16.47 8.64
CA LYS A 23 12.10 16.15 8.74
C LYS A 23 11.72 15.13 7.66
N LEU A 24 10.89 14.16 8.04
CA LEU A 24 10.30 13.21 7.12
C LEU A 24 9.11 13.88 6.42
N ALA A 25 9.13 13.91 5.10
CA ALA A 25 8.03 14.33 4.24
C ALA A 25 7.41 13.10 3.55
N LEU A 26 6.10 13.14 3.39
CA LEU A 26 5.35 12.14 2.62
C LEU A 26 4.78 12.84 1.39
N VAL A 27 5.08 12.32 0.22
CA VAL A 27 4.58 12.83 -1.07
C VAL A 27 3.80 11.68 -1.71
N GLU A 28 2.51 11.89 -1.88
CA GLU A 28 1.65 10.97 -2.60
C GLU A 28 1.73 11.30 -4.10
N ILE A 29 1.92 10.28 -4.93
CA ILE A 29 1.89 10.38 -6.39
C ILE A 29 0.85 9.41 -6.92
N HIS A 30 0.16 9.80 -7.99
CA HIS A 30 -0.72 8.87 -8.69
C HIS A 30 0.07 8.12 -9.76
N ARG A 31 -0.45 6.94 -10.14
CA ARG A 31 0.11 6.13 -11.24
C ARG A 31 0.32 6.96 -12.51
N ALA A 32 -0.65 7.82 -12.86
CA ALA A 32 -0.58 8.67 -14.05
C ALA A 32 0.55 9.72 -14.01
N ASP A 33 1.08 10.06 -12.82
CA ASP A 33 2.13 11.07 -12.65
C ASP A 33 3.54 10.48 -12.70
N ILE A 34 3.68 9.16 -12.73
CA ILE A 34 4.99 8.47 -12.82
C ILE A 34 5.87 8.99 -13.97
N PRO A 35 5.37 9.38 -15.16
CA PRO A 35 6.23 9.97 -16.19
C PRO A 35 6.91 11.28 -15.74
N THR A 36 6.34 11.99 -14.77
CA THR A 36 6.89 13.24 -14.20
C THR A 36 7.86 13.01 -13.03
N LEU A 37 7.99 11.76 -12.58
CA LEU A 37 8.83 11.37 -11.45
C LEU A 37 10.29 11.85 -11.56
N PRO A 38 10.97 11.82 -12.74
CA PRO A 38 12.33 12.35 -12.85
C PRO A 38 12.43 13.83 -12.46
N ALA A 39 11.49 14.67 -12.92
CA ALA A 39 11.47 16.09 -12.58
C ALA A 39 11.22 16.31 -11.08
N LEU A 40 10.33 15.51 -10.47
CA LEU A 40 10.12 15.55 -9.03
C LEU A 40 11.39 15.18 -8.26
N LEU A 41 12.07 14.08 -8.63
CA LEU A 41 13.30 13.64 -7.97
C LEU A 41 14.41 14.69 -8.07
N HIS A 42 14.51 15.39 -9.20
CA HIS A 42 15.45 16.50 -9.36
C HIS A 42 15.20 17.62 -8.33
N ILE A 43 13.94 18.01 -8.15
CA ILE A 43 13.54 19.02 -7.15
C ILE A 43 13.87 18.53 -5.72
N LEU A 44 13.57 17.27 -5.41
CA LEU A 44 13.74 16.72 -4.06
C LEU A 44 15.21 16.51 -3.66
N ARG A 45 16.12 16.32 -4.63
CA ARG A 45 17.55 16.09 -4.37
C ARG A 45 18.22 17.23 -3.60
N GLY A 46 17.81 18.48 -3.87
CA GLY A 46 18.39 19.67 -3.23
C GLY A 46 17.84 19.96 -1.83
N ASP A 47 16.83 19.21 -1.37
CA ASP A 47 16.15 19.48 -0.11
C ASP A 47 16.76 18.66 1.05
N LYS A 48 16.83 19.26 2.24
CA LYS A 48 17.41 18.61 3.43
C LYS A 48 16.50 17.56 4.06
N ARG A 49 15.22 17.55 3.71
CA ARG A 49 14.23 16.58 4.21
C ARG A 49 14.48 15.19 3.65
N SER A 50 14.01 14.18 4.38
CA SER A 50 13.87 12.82 3.86
C SER A 50 12.45 12.63 3.34
N PHE A 51 12.29 11.99 2.18
CA PHE A 51 11.01 11.84 1.50
C PHE A 51 10.64 10.38 1.35
N ILE A 52 9.38 10.07 1.67
CA ILE A 52 8.71 8.86 1.20
C ILE A 52 7.83 9.29 0.03
N LEU A 53 8.16 8.81 -1.17
CA LEU A 53 7.25 8.87 -2.31
C LEU A 53 6.33 7.66 -2.21
N PHE A 54 5.03 7.90 -2.14
CA PHE A 54 4.02 6.87 -1.97
C PHE A 54 3.10 6.82 -3.18
N CYS A 55 3.00 5.66 -3.82
CA CYS A 55 2.05 5.40 -4.90
C CYS A 55 1.03 4.36 -4.42
N ASP A 56 -0.24 4.75 -4.33
CA ASP A 56 -1.31 3.80 -3.99
C ASP A 56 -1.74 3.02 -5.24
N ASP A 57 -2.00 1.73 -5.07
CA ASP A 57 -2.47 0.77 -6.07
C ASP A 57 -1.66 0.77 -7.39
N LEU A 58 -0.36 0.57 -7.25
CA LEU A 58 0.56 0.41 -8.37
C LEU A 58 0.33 -0.96 -9.05
N SER A 59 -0.42 -0.94 -10.14
CA SER A 59 -0.49 -2.08 -11.07
C SER A 59 -0.61 -1.58 -12.51
N PHE A 60 -0.05 -2.34 -13.44
CA PHE A 60 0.02 -1.99 -14.86
C PHE A 60 -0.81 -2.96 -15.70
N ASP A 61 -1.40 -2.40 -16.77
CA ASP A 61 -2.14 -3.11 -17.80
C ASP A 61 -1.41 -3.07 -19.15
N GLY A 62 -1.89 -3.86 -20.12
CA GLY A 62 -1.20 -4.15 -21.39
C GLY A 62 -0.81 -2.97 -22.24
N SER A 63 -1.47 -1.84 -22.05
CA SER A 63 -1.25 -0.62 -22.82
C SER A 63 -0.42 0.43 -22.09
N ASP A 64 -0.07 0.20 -20.82
CA ASP A 64 0.45 1.25 -19.97
C ASP A 64 1.97 1.44 -20.16
N SER A 65 2.39 2.44 -20.93
CA SER A 65 3.82 2.77 -21.11
C SER A 65 4.51 3.26 -19.83
N THR A 66 3.73 3.55 -18.78
CA THR A 66 4.20 4.16 -17.54
C THR A 66 5.17 3.26 -16.76
N TYR A 67 5.09 1.94 -16.92
CA TYR A 67 6.01 1.01 -16.25
C TYR A 67 7.47 1.24 -16.67
N LYS A 68 7.73 1.66 -17.92
CA LYS A 68 9.08 1.93 -18.43
C LYS A 68 9.71 3.13 -17.74
N SER A 69 8.92 4.20 -17.52
CA SER A 69 9.36 5.37 -16.76
C SER A 69 9.69 5.02 -15.31
N LEU A 70 8.87 4.18 -14.66
CA LEU A 70 9.16 3.72 -13.31
C LEU A 70 10.43 2.85 -13.25
N LYS A 71 10.58 1.93 -14.20
CA LYS A 71 11.77 1.07 -14.31
C LYS A 71 13.04 1.91 -14.41
N ALA A 72 13.09 2.87 -15.33
CA ALA A 72 14.26 3.74 -15.50
C ALA A 72 14.63 4.52 -14.23
N VAL A 73 13.63 4.94 -13.44
CA VAL A 73 13.85 5.62 -12.15
C VAL A 73 14.40 4.67 -11.10
N LEU A 74 13.87 3.45 -10.99
CA LEU A 74 14.31 2.46 -10.00
C LEU A 74 15.65 1.81 -10.35
N GLU A 75 15.97 1.67 -11.64
CA GLU A 75 17.25 1.13 -12.13
C GLU A 75 18.42 2.11 -11.97
N GLY A 76 18.13 3.36 -11.65
CA GLY A 76 19.16 4.37 -11.51
C GLY A 76 19.70 4.82 -12.86
N GLY A 77 18.81 5.29 -13.76
CA GLY A 77 19.22 6.04 -14.96
C GLY A 77 20.13 7.23 -14.64
N LEU A 78 20.56 8.02 -15.64
CA LEU A 78 21.64 9.03 -15.54
C LEU A 78 21.72 9.87 -14.23
N GLU A 79 20.60 10.22 -13.60
CA GLU A 79 20.58 10.96 -12.33
C GLU A 79 20.30 10.08 -11.08
N GLY A 80 19.68 8.92 -11.26
CA GLY A 80 19.29 7.98 -10.21
C GLY A 80 18.33 8.53 -9.13
N ARG A 81 17.87 7.66 -8.23
CA ARG A 81 17.07 8.07 -7.06
C ARG A 81 17.98 8.79 -6.04
N PRO A 82 17.61 9.99 -5.56
CA PRO A 82 18.34 10.68 -4.50
C PRO A 82 18.40 9.87 -3.19
N GLU A 83 19.49 9.99 -2.44
CA GLU A 83 19.67 9.29 -1.16
C GLU A 83 18.62 9.67 -0.10
N ASN A 84 18.09 10.90 -0.18
CA ASN A 84 17.07 11.40 0.72
C ASN A 84 15.64 10.98 0.31
N VAL A 85 15.46 10.15 -0.72
CA VAL A 85 14.14 9.74 -1.21
C VAL A 85 14.00 8.21 -1.17
N ILE A 86 12.91 7.68 -0.64
CA ILE A 86 12.53 6.26 -0.76
C ILE A 86 11.16 6.14 -1.44
N PHE A 87 10.98 5.08 -2.23
CA PHE A 87 9.75 4.85 -2.99
C PHE A 87 8.96 3.68 -2.41
N TYR A 88 7.72 3.92 -2.00
CA TYR A 88 6.77 2.95 -1.48
C TYR A 88 5.58 2.84 -2.44
N ALA A 89 5.13 1.61 -2.66
CA ALA A 89 3.91 1.37 -3.40
C ALA A 89 3.08 0.27 -2.73
N THR A 90 1.77 0.38 -2.83
CA THR A 90 0.84 -0.72 -2.57
C THR A 90 0.45 -1.35 -3.90
N SER A 91 0.11 -2.63 -3.91
CA SER A 91 -0.44 -3.31 -5.08
C SER A 91 -1.50 -4.30 -4.62
N ASN A 92 -2.66 -4.26 -5.27
CA ASN A 92 -3.70 -5.28 -5.07
C ASN A 92 -3.42 -6.58 -5.85
N ARG A 93 -2.37 -6.59 -6.68
CA ARG A 93 -1.95 -7.74 -7.49
C ARG A 93 -0.66 -8.33 -6.95
N ARG A 94 -0.54 -9.67 -7.01
CA ARG A 94 0.69 -10.39 -6.64
C ARG A 94 1.90 -9.98 -7.49
N HIS A 95 1.67 -9.56 -8.73
CA HIS A 95 2.67 -9.00 -9.64
C HIS A 95 2.22 -7.61 -10.09
N LEU A 96 3.17 -6.68 -10.21
CA LEU A 96 2.89 -5.32 -10.69
C LEU A 96 2.44 -5.31 -12.16
N MET A 97 2.87 -6.30 -12.96
CA MET A 97 2.50 -6.49 -14.36
C MET A 97 1.46 -7.61 -14.51
N ALA A 98 0.54 -7.48 -15.47
CA ALA A 98 -0.44 -8.52 -15.78
C ALA A 98 0.23 -9.76 -16.44
N ARG A 99 -0.30 -10.96 -16.20
CA ARG A 99 0.21 -12.20 -16.81
C ARG A 99 0.15 -12.19 -18.33
N GLU A 100 -0.92 -11.65 -18.92
CA GLU A 100 -1.06 -11.58 -20.39
C GLU A 100 -0.01 -10.65 -21.03
N MET A 101 0.43 -9.58 -20.34
CA MET A 101 1.58 -8.79 -20.80
C MET A 101 2.87 -9.57 -20.72
N ILE A 102 3.03 -10.31 -19.63
CA ILE A 102 4.18 -11.19 -19.43
C ILE A 102 4.23 -12.20 -20.56
N GLU A 103 3.10 -12.75 -21.00
CA GLU A 103 3.05 -13.72 -22.08
C GLU A 103 3.21 -13.08 -23.47
N ASN A 104 2.48 -12.00 -23.78
CA ASN A 104 2.51 -11.34 -25.09
C ASN A 104 3.89 -10.79 -25.48
N GLU A 105 4.59 -10.11 -24.57
CA GLU A 105 5.96 -9.64 -24.86
C GLU A 105 6.95 -10.82 -25.01
N THR A 106 6.69 -11.96 -24.35
CA THR A 106 7.52 -13.17 -24.52
C THR A 106 7.34 -13.76 -25.91
N SER A 107 6.11 -13.75 -26.42
CA SER A 107 5.78 -14.28 -27.75
C SER A 107 6.29 -13.41 -28.91
N THR A 108 6.50 -12.11 -28.69
CA THR A 108 7.04 -11.20 -29.72
C THR A 108 8.56 -10.99 -29.60
N ALA A 109 9.20 -11.46 -28.54
CA ALA A 109 10.64 -11.31 -28.33
C ALA A 109 11.43 -12.32 -29.15
N ILE A 110 12.52 -11.84 -29.77
CA ILE A 110 13.44 -12.68 -30.56
C ILE A 110 14.10 -13.76 -29.68
N ASN A 111 14.30 -13.46 -28.39
CA ASN A 111 14.75 -14.41 -27.36
C ASN A 111 13.75 -14.42 -26.18
N PRO A 112 12.92 -15.46 -26.05
CA PRO A 112 11.92 -15.58 -24.98
C PRO A 112 12.50 -15.53 -23.56
N SER A 113 13.73 -16.01 -23.36
CA SER A 113 14.44 -16.01 -22.08
C SER A 113 14.85 -14.61 -21.61
N GLU A 114 15.31 -13.73 -22.51
CA GLU A 114 15.69 -12.34 -22.18
C GLU A 114 14.45 -11.49 -21.82
N ALA A 115 13.31 -11.76 -22.46
CA ALA A 115 12.05 -11.07 -22.17
C ALA A 115 11.42 -11.48 -20.83
N VAL A 116 11.75 -12.66 -20.29
CA VAL A 116 11.36 -13.07 -18.92
C VAL A 116 12.23 -12.36 -17.89
N ASP A 117 13.53 -12.24 -18.14
CA ASP A 117 14.47 -11.53 -17.25
C ASP A 117 14.14 -10.03 -17.12
N GLU A 118 13.67 -9.37 -18.19
CA GLU A 118 13.18 -7.99 -18.09
C GLU A 118 11.89 -7.83 -17.26
N LYS A 119 11.07 -8.87 -17.08
CA LYS A 119 9.77 -8.81 -16.39
C LYS A 119 9.88 -8.98 -14.88
N VAL A 120 10.84 -9.77 -14.44
CA VAL A 120 11.24 -9.84 -13.03
C VAL A 120 11.99 -8.55 -12.65
N SER A 121 12.65 -7.91 -13.62
CA SER A 121 13.50 -6.73 -13.40
C SER A 121 12.84 -5.49 -12.82
N LEU A 122 11.51 -5.29 -12.88
CA LEU A 122 10.87 -4.15 -12.19
C LEU A 122 10.52 -4.51 -10.75
N SER A 123 9.95 -5.69 -10.55
CA SER A 123 9.52 -6.19 -9.23
C SER A 123 10.73 -6.39 -8.31
N ASP A 124 11.85 -6.86 -8.85
CA ASP A 124 13.11 -7.07 -8.12
C ASP A 124 13.80 -5.78 -7.67
N ARG A 125 13.42 -4.62 -8.24
CA ARG A 125 14.00 -3.32 -7.83
C ARG A 125 13.37 -2.77 -6.56
N PHE A 126 12.25 -3.35 -6.14
CA PHE A 126 11.74 -3.16 -4.80
C PHE A 126 12.52 -4.07 -3.85
N GLY A 127 13.46 -3.48 -3.12
CA GLY A 127 14.32 -4.22 -2.20
C GLY A 127 13.60 -4.85 -1.00
N LEU A 128 12.32 -4.56 -0.79
CA LEU A 128 11.49 -5.19 0.24
C LEU A 128 10.08 -5.40 -0.27
N TRP A 129 9.60 -6.64 -0.17
CA TRP A 129 8.23 -7.03 -0.46
C TRP A 129 7.52 -7.42 0.83
N LEU A 130 6.47 -6.67 1.19
CA LEU A 130 5.63 -6.96 2.33
C LEU A 130 4.30 -7.52 1.83
N GLY A 131 4.16 -8.84 1.90
CA GLY A 131 2.90 -9.51 1.62
C GLY A 131 1.95 -9.40 2.81
N PHE A 132 0.68 -9.12 2.53
CA PHE A 132 -0.38 -9.27 3.52
C PHE A 132 -1.04 -10.65 3.34
N HIS A 133 -1.12 -11.41 4.43
CA HIS A 133 -1.82 -12.68 4.43
C HIS A 133 -3.33 -12.47 4.39
N ALA A 134 -4.05 -13.46 3.85
CA ALA A 134 -5.50 -13.45 3.91
C ALA A 134 -5.95 -13.34 5.37
N CYS A 135 -6.94 -12.50 5.62
CA CYS A 135 -7.55 -12.40 6.94
C CYS A 135 -8.33 -13.68 7.21
N ASP A 136 -7.77 -14.58 8.00
CA ASP A 136 -8.47 -15.76 8.46
C ASP A 136 -9.60 -15.39 9.44
N GLN A 137 -10.35 -16.41 9.85
CA GLN A 137 -11.51 -16.22 10.72
C GLN A 137 -11.11 -15.71 12.11
N ASP A 138 -10.02 -16.22 12.66
CA ASP A 138 -9.58 -15.89 14.01
C ASP A 138 -9.07 -14.45 14.08
N VAL A 139 -8.30 -14.02 13.07
CA VAL A 139 -7.88 -12.62 12.90
C VAL A 139 -9.09 -11.72 12.68
N TYR A 140 -10.05 -12.13 11.86
CA TYR A 140 -11.28 -11.36 11.63
C TYR A 140 -12.07 -11.16 12.93
N PHE A 141 -12.26 -12.22 13.71
CA PHE A 141 -12.93 -12.17 15.01
C PHE A 141 -12.14 -11.37 16.05
N ALA A 142 -10.82 -11.45 16.04
CA ALA A 142 -9.97 -10.62 16.90
C ALA A 142 -10.16 -9.13 16.60
N ILE A 143 -10.22 -8.74 15.31
CA ILE A 143 -10.47 -7.36 14.89
C ILE A 143 -11.85 -6.88 15.36
N VAL A 144 -12.90 -7.67 15.11
CA VAL A 144 -14.27 -7.35 15.52
C VAL A 144 -14.36 -7.19 17.04
N THR A 145 -13.80 -8.15 17.79
CA THR A 145 -13.77 -8.12 19.26
C THR A 145 -13.03 -6.90 19.78
N ALA A 146 -11.88 -6.56 19.20
CA ALA A 146 -11.11 -5.39 19.59
C ALA A 146 -11.91 -4.08 19.38
N TYR A 147 -12.62 -3.97 18.25
CA TYR A 147 -13.49 -2.83 17.99
C TYR A 147 -14.69 -2.77 18.94
N ALA A 148 -15.40 -3.88 19.15
CA ALA A 148 -16.54 -3.93 20.04
C ALA A 148 -16.15 -3.50 21.47
N LYS A 149 -15.00 -3.98 21.97
CA LYS A 149 -14.43 -3.56 23.26
C LYS A 149 -14.06 -2.08 23.26
N LYS A 150 -13.36 -1.60 22.23
CA LYS A 150 -12.95 -0.19 22.09
C LYS A 150 -14.14 0.78 22.15
N PHE A 151 -15.24 0.46 21.47
CA PHE A 151 -16.45 1.28 21.43
C PHE A 151 -17.50 0.90 22.48
N LYS A 152 -17.15 -0.04 23.37
CA LYS A 152 -17.98 -0.53 24.48
C LYS A 152 -19.35 -1.02 24.00
N LEU A 153 -19.44 -1.63 22.82
CA LEU A 153 -20.71 -2.10 22.25
C LEU A 153 -21.35 -3.13 23.18
N ARG A 154 -22.67 -3.04 23.39
CA ARG A 154 -23.40 -3.92 24.31
C ARG A 154 -23.86 -5.15 23.54
N ILE A 155 -23.07 -6.22 23.58
CA ILE A 155 -23.38 -7.51 22.99
C ILE A 155 -22.55 -8.59 23.68
N ALA A 156 -23.12 -9.78 23.82
CA ALA A 156 -22.38 -10.94 24.33
C ALA A 156 -21.38 -11.44 23.28
N ASP A 157 -20.21 -11.93 23.70
CA ASP A 157 -19.12 -12.30 22.79
C ASP A 157 -19.54 -13.40 21.80
N ASP A 158 -20.31 -14.40 22.24
CA ASP A 158 -20.86 -15.47 21.40
C ASP A 158 -21.75 -14.92 20.27
N ARG A 159 -22.65 -14.01 20.61
CA ARG A 159 -23.54 -13.35 19.66
C ARG A 159 -22.79 -12.42 18.71
N LEU A 160 -21.79 -11.69 19.21
CA LEU A 160 -20.94 -10.83 18.40
C LEU A 160 -20.24 -11.62 17.29
N LEU A 161 -19.64 -12.75 17.64
CA LEU A 161 -18.91 -13.57 16.68
C LEU A 161 -19.86 -14.26 15.68
N ALA A 162 -21.03 -14.72 16.12
CA ALA A 162 -22.05 -15.28 15.24
C ALA A 162 -22.52 -14.26 14.20
N GLU A 163 -22.94 -13.07 14.62
CA GLU A 163 -23.40 -12.00 13.72
C GLU A 163 -22.26 -11.52 12.79
N ALA A 164 -21.02 -11.45 13.30
CA ALA A 164 -19.86 -11.08 12.49
C ALA A 164 -19.56 -12.12 11.40
N ASN A 165 -19.74 -13.41 11.71
CA ASN A 165 -19.53 -14.49 10.75
C ASN A 165 -20.57 -14.41 9.63
N GLU A 166 -21.85 -14.29 9.97
CA GLU A 166 -22.94 -14.10 9.00
C GLU A 166 -22.70 -12.88 8.12
N TRP A 167 -22.27 -11.75 8.70
CA TRP A 167 -21.90 -10.55 7.96
C TRP A 167 -20.77 -10.81 6.96
N SER A 168 -19.72 -11.52 7.37
CA SER A 168 -18.59 -11.85 6.49
C SER A 168 -19.01 -12.76 5.33
N MET A 169 -19.93 -13.70 5.59
CA MET A 169 -20.48 -14.60 4.57
C MET A 169 -21.33 -13.84 3.55
N MET A 170 -22.21 -12.94 4.00
CA MET A 170 -23.01 -12.08 3.13
C MET A 170 -22.15 -11.16 2.24
N ARG A 171 -21.02 -10.68 2.76
CA ARG A 171 -20.06 -9.86 2.00
C ARG A 171 -19.11 -10.68 1.13
N GLY A 172 -19.08 -12.00 1.30
CA GLY A 172 -18.15 -12.90 0.59
C GLY A 172 -16.67 -12.66 0.90
N ALA A 173 -16.34 -11.98 2.00
CA ALA A 173 -14.97 -11.61 2.33
C ALA A 173 -14.76 -11.39 3.83
N ARG A 174 -13.53 -11.67 4.28
CA ARG A 174 -13.02 -11.33 5.63
C ARG A 174 -11.89 -10.33 5.46
N SER A 175 -12.02 -9.17 6.12
CA SER A 175 -10.98 -8.14 6.14
C SER A 175 -11.25 -7.13 7.25
N GLY A 176 -10.25 -6.33 7.59
CA GLY A 176 -10.43 -5.19 8.51
C GLY A 176 -11.49 -4.19 8.01
N ARG A 177 -11.64 -4.02 6.69
CA ARG A 177 -12.70 -3.18 6.11
C ARG A 177 -14.10 -3.76 6.38
N VAL A 178 -14.28 -5.06 6.13
CA VAL A 178 -15.56 -5.75 6.39
C VAL A 178 -15.90 -5.73 7.88
N ALA A 179 -14.90 -5.97 8.74
CA ALA A 179 -15.07 -5.89 10.19
C ALA A 179 -15.47 -4.48 10.64
N TRP A 180 -14.85 -3.44 10.08
CA TRP A 180 -15.21 -2.05 10.37
C TRP A 180 -16.65 -1.72 9.96
N GLN A 181 -17.08 -2.16 8.77
CA GLN A 181 -18.45 -1.97 8.30
C GLN A 181 -19.48 -2.67 9.21
N PHE A 182 -19.18 -3.90 9.65
CA PHE A 182 -20.01 -4.61 10.63
C PHE A 182 -20.13 -3.84 11.94
N ILE A 183 -19.01 -3.33 12.45
CA ILE A 183 -18.96 -2.55 13.69
C ILE A 183 -19.75 -1.23 13.56
N GLN A 184 -19.67 -0.55 12.41
CA GLN A 184 -20.46 0.65 12.14
C GLN A 184 -21.95 0.36 12.12
N ASP A 185 -22.37 -0.71 11.44
CA ASP A 185 -23.76 -1.14 11.39
C ASP A 185 -24.29 -1.48 12.80
N MET A 186 -23.54 -2.29 13.56
CA MET A 186 -23.89 -2.64 14.94
C MET A 186 -23.98 -1.41 15.85
N ALA A 187 -23.03 -0.48 15.76
CA ALA A 187 -23.07 0.75 16.53
C ALA A 187 -24.28 1.61 16.15
N GLY A 188 -24.63 1.68 14.85
CA GLY A 188 -25.83 2.34 14.36
C GLY A 188 -27.11 1.76 14.97
N ARG A 189 -27.25 0.43 14.98
CA ARG A 189 -28.38 -0.28 15.63
C ARG A 189 -28.50 0.01 17.12
N GLN A 190 -27.38 0.31 17.79
CA GLN A 190 -27.34 0.68 19.21
C GLN A 190 -27.42 2.20 19.47
N GLY A 191 -27.60 3.02 18.43
CA GLY A 191 -27.59 4.49 18.56
C GLY A 191 -26.24 5.06 19.03
N LYS A 192 -25.15 4.32 18.86
CA LYS A 192 -23.80 4.73 19.26
C LYS A 192 -23.08 5.40 18.11
N LYS A 193 -22.63 6.64 18.35
CA LYS A 193 -21.76 7.34 17.42
C LYS A 193 -20.32 6.82 17.54
N ILE A 194 -19.80 6.26 16.46
CA ILE A 194 -18.40 5.85 16.34
C ILE A 194 -17.80 6.51 15.09
N GLY A 195 -16.80 7.37 15.27
CA GLY A 195 -16.30 8.25 14.21
C GLY A 195 -16.83 9.67 14.31
#